data_AF-A0A9R1MDS3-F1
#
_entry.id   AF-A0A9R1MDS3-F1
#
_cell.length_a   1.000
_cell.length_b   1.000
_cell.length_c   1.000
_cell.angle_alpha   90.00
_cell.angle_beta   90.00
_cell.angle_gamma   90.00
#
_symmetry.space_group_name_H-M   'P 1'
#
loop_
_entity.id
_entity.type
_entity.pdbx_description
1 polymer ?
#
loop_
_entity_poly.entity_id
_entity_poly.type
_entity_poly.pdbx_seq_one_letter_code
_entity_poly.pdbx_strand_id
1 'polypeptide(L)'
;MPRNVTLKYIPHDSTRRDRFKKRLKGLMKKADELAIMCDGKTCVLVYEEGKIAPEVFPSHAEAVGILNQFKSLPELGPCKEAMNQEIFITKRIEKLRDRIDKTRRECEDSETRYLLHKIMHGDPSVLVGLNIEQLVKVGYKVDVLLKSITEHMAKIHSHGPPPAPCVTTGNIDMGSPVLYPAPPQ
;
A
#
# COMPACT_ATOMS: atom_id res chain seq x y z
N MET A 1 16.11 -14.62 -25.13
CA MET A 1 16.04 -13.87 -23.85
C MET A 1 16.24 -12.38 -24.12
N PRO A 2 15.51 -11.48 -23.43
CA PRO A 2 15.80 -10.05 -23.49
C PRO A 2 17.23 -9.81 -23.04
N ARG A 3 18.02 -9.09 -23.87
CA ARG A 3 19.35 -8.68 -23.46
C ARG A 3 19.22 -7.46 -22.54
N ASN A 4 19.75 -7.55 -21.33
CA ASN A 4 19.89 -6.39 -20.46
C ASN A 4 20.85 -5.40 -21.12
N VAL A 5 20.39 -4.16 -21.33
CA VAL A 5 21.20 -3.10 -21.94
C VAL A 5 21.46 -2.05 -20.88
N THR A 6 22.74 -1.80 -20.58
CA THR A 6 23.13 -0.66 -19.74
C THR A 6 22.70 0.64 -20.40
N LEU A 7 21.95 1.48 -19.67
CA LEU A 7 21.54 2.81 -20.13
C LEU A 7 22.72 3.77 -20.05
N LYS A 8 23.57 3.76 -21.07
CA LYS A 8 24.73 4.66 -21.23
C LYS A 8 24.91 5.08 -22.68
N TYR A 9 25.71 6.12 -22.90
CA TYR A 9 26.08 6.55 -24.24
C TYR A 9 26.74 5.41 -25.02
N ILE A 10 26.38 5.29 -26.30
CA ILE A 10 26.93 4.26 -27.20
C ILE A 10 28.04 4.92 -28.03
N PRO A 11 29.32 4.61 -27.77
CA PRO A 11 30.43 5.30 -28.41
C PRO A 11 30.53 4.99 -29.91
N HIS A 12 30.16 3.78 -30.33
CA HIS A 12 30.26 3.38 -31.73
C HIS A 12 29.11 3.97 -32.57
N ASP A 13 29.43 4.86 -33.51
CA ASP A 13 28.45 5.67 -34.24
C ASP A 13 27.45 4.88 -35.09
N SER A 14 27.89 3.89 -35.88
CA SER A 14 26.97 3.06 -36.68
C SER A 14 25.97 2.33 -35.79
N THR A 15 26.45 1.68 -34.73
CA THR A 15 25.61 1.00 -33.74
C THR A 15 24.66 1.97 -33.03
N ARG A 16 25.13 3.17 -32.70
CA ARG A 16 24.30 4.22 -32.08
C ARG A 16 23.16 4.64 -33.02
N ARG A 17 23.46 4.93 -34.29
CA ARG A 17 22.47 5.34 -35.31
C ARG A 17 21.44 4.25 -35.59
N ASP A 18 21.86 3.00 -35.75
CA ASP A 18 20.93 1.89 -36.01
C ASP A 18 19.99 1.64 -34.83
N ARG A 19 20.51 1.72 -33.60
CA ARG A 19 19.70 1.62 -32.38
C ARG A 19 18.78 2.81 -32.22
N PHE A 20 19.25 4.02 -32.53
CA PHE A 20 18.43 5.23 -32.51
C PHE A 20 17.21 5.07 -33.41
N LYS A 21 17.39 4.72 -34.69
CA LYS A 21 16.29 4.50 -35.64
C LYS A 21 15.27 3.48 -35.13
N LYS A 22 15.73 2.34 -34.62
CA LYS A 22 14.86 1.29 -34.07
C LYS A 22 14.09 1.76 -32.83
N ARG A 23 14.77 2.46 -31.91
CA ARG A 23 14.17 2.99 -30.68
C ARG A 23 13.20 4.13 -30.96
N LEU A 24 13.54 5.03 -31.87
CA LEU A 24 12.68 6.13 -32.33
C LEU A 24 11.37 5.58 -32.89
N LYS A 25 11.43 4.62 -33.81
CA LYS A 25 10.24 3.96 -34.36
C LYS A 25 9.39 3.31 -33.26
N GLY A 26 10.02 2.61 -32.32
CA GLY A 26 9.34 2.01 -31.18
C GLY A 26 8.70 3.05 -30.25
N LEU A 27 9.38 4.17 -29.99
CA LEU A 27 8.89 5.25 -29.16
C LEU A 27 7.67 5.93 -29.78
N MET A 28 7.73 6.27 -31.08
CA MET A 28 6.59 6.87 -31.79
C MET A 28 5.39 5.93 -31.79
N LYS A 29 5.60 4.62 -32.00
CA LYS A 29 4.53 3.63 -31.89
C LYS A 29 3.90 3.58 -30.49
N LYS A 30 4.73 3.65 -29.43
CA LYS A 30 4.24 3.67 -28.05
C LYS A 30 3.48 4.94 -27.71
N ALA A 31 3.87 6.08 -28.28
CA ALA A 31 3.13 7.33 -28.13
C ALA A 31 1.74 7.25 -28.79
N ASP A 32 1.65 6.65 -29.97
CA ASP A 32 0.39 6.41 -30.67
C ASP A 32 -0.52 5.44 -29.91
N GLU A 33 0.01 4.28 -29.50
CA GLU A 33 -0.71 3.31 -28.67
C GLU A 33 -1.23 3.98 -27.37
N LEU A 34 -0.42 4.82 -26.71
CA LEU A 34 -0.83 5.54 -25.49
C LEU A 34 -1.94 6.55 -25.77
N ALA A 35 -1.82 7.33 -26.84
CA ALA A 35 -2.82 8.31 -27.23
C ALA A 35 -4.19 7.65 -27.45
N ILE A 36 -4.20 6.51 -28.14
CA ILE A 36 -5.42 5.74 -28.44
C ILE A 36 -5.99 5.09 -27.17
N MET A 37 -5.15 4.39 -26.40
CA MET A 37 -5.63 3.60 -25.26
C MET A 37 -6.17 4.46 -24.11
N CYS A 38 -5.60 5.65 -23.92
CA CYS A 38 -5.96 6.52 -22.81
C CYS A 38 -6.84 7.70 -23.24
N ASP A 39 -7.23 7.79 -24.52
CA ASP A 39 -7.90 8.95 -25.12
C ASP A 39 -7.22 10.28 -24.72
N GLY A 40 -5.89 10.27 -24.74
CA GLY A 40 -5.05 11.29 -24.15
C GLY A 40 -4.28 12.08 -25.22
N LYS A 41 -4.31 13.41 -25.13
CA LYS A 41 -3.46 14.27 -25.97
C LYS A 41 -1.98 14.01 -25.67
N THR A 42 -1.28 13.38 -26.61
CA THR A 42 0.10 12.93 -26.45
C THR A 42 0.98 13.53 -27.53
N CYS A 43 2.16 14.02 -27.18
CA CYS A 43 3.17 14.44 -28.15
C CYS A 43 4.57 13.97 -27.75
N VAL A 44 5.42 13.71 -28.74
CA VAL A 44 6.84 13.34 -28.53
C VAL A 44 7.71 14.16 -29.46
N LEU A 45 8.79 14.71 -28.92
CA LEU A 45 9.83 15.44 -29.66
C LEU A 45 11.17 14.76 -29.42
N VAL A 46 11.87 14.39 -30.50
CA VAL A 46 13.20 13.79 -30.43
C VAL A 46 14.18 14.56 -31.30
N TYR A 47 15.22 15.09 -30.68
CA TYR A 47 16.32 15.74 -31.39
C TYR A 47 17.41 14.73 -31.69
N GLU A 48 17.74 14.57 -32.97
CA GLU A 48 18.88 13.76 -33.42
C GLU A 48 20.13 14.63 -33.53
N GLU A 49 21.27 14.07 -33.15
CA GLU A 49 22.58 14.72 -33.32
C GLU A 49 22.81 15.09 -34.79
N GLY A 50 23.08 16.37 -35.06
CA GLY A 50 23.34 16.88 -36.40
C GLY A 50 22.10 17.21 -37.26
N LYS A 51 20.88 16.97 -36.76
CA LYS A 51 19.65 17.44 -37.43
C LYS A 51 19.17 18.77 -36.84
N ILE A 52 18.71 19.67 -37.71
CA ILE A 52 18.16 20.97 -37.32
C ILE A 52 16.73 20.82 -36.76
N ALA A 53 15.93 19.96 -37.39
CA ALA A 53 14.54 19.72 -37.00
C ALA A 53 14.41 18.44 -36.17
N PRO A 54 13.55 18.43 -35.13
CA PRO A 54 13.23 17.22 -34.39
C PRO A 54 12.32 16.29 -35.20
N GLU A 55 12.36 15.01 -34.84
CA GLU A 55 11.32 14.05 -35.19
C GLU A 55 10.15 14.25 -34.24
N VAL A 56 8.95 14.44 -34.78
CA VAL A 56 7.76 14.86 -34.01
C VAL A 56 6.61 13.89 -34.21
N PHE A 57 5.93 13.56 -33.12
CA PHE A 57 4.62 12.91 -33.11
C PHE A 57 3.61 13.78 -32.34
N PRO A 58 2.35 13.89 -32.80
CA PRO A 58 1.79 13.31 -34.02
C PRO A 58 2.14 14.12 -35.28
N SER A 59 1.86 15.43 -35.26
CA SER A 59 2.29 16.41 -36.26
C SER A 59 2.90 17.62 -35.56
N HIS A 60 3.66 18.45 -36.28
CA HIS A 60 4.27 19.65 -35.70
C HIS A 60 3.22 20.62 -35.14
N ALA A 61 2.13 20.85 -35.87
CA ALA A 61 1.07 21.77 -35.45
C ALA A 61 0.35 21.26 -34.19
N GLU A 62 0.00 19.98 -34.16
CA GLU A 62 -0.66 19.37 -33.00
C GLU A 62 0.25 19.33 -31.78
N ALA A 63 1.53 18.94 -31.95
CA ALA A 63 2.49 18.91 -30.86
C ALA A 63 2.69 20.31 -30.24
N VAL A 64 2.74 21.36 -31.06
CA VAL A 64 2.78 22.75 -30.58
C VAL A 64 1.52 23.09 -29.79
N GLY A 65 0.33 22.72 -30.28
CA GLY A 65 -0.93 22.92 -29.57
C GLY A 65 -0.93 22.24 -28.19
N ILE A 66 -0.48 20.98 -28.13
CA ILE A 66 -0.39 20.20 -26.88
C ILE A 66 0.61 20.85 -25.91
N LEU A 67 1.80 21.24 -26.40
CA LEU A 67 2.81 21.89 -25.58
C LEU A 67 2.35 23.25 -25.04
N ASN A 68 1.65 24.04 -25.84
CA ASN A 68 1.11 25.33 -25.40
C ASN A 68 0.03 25.13 -24.32
N GLN A 69 -0.84 24.14 -24.50
CA GLN A 69 -1.81 23.75 -23.48
C GLN A 69 -1.13 23.28 -22.19
N PHE A 70 -0.06 22.47 -22.29
CA PHE A 70 0.71 22.04 -21.12
C PHE A 70 1.39 23.21 -20.39
N LYS A 71 1.94 24.17 -21.14
CA LYS A 71 2.58 25.36 -20.59
C LYS A 71 1.60 26.29 -19.86
N SER A 72 0.35 26.38 -20.34
CA SER A 72 -0.67 27.22 -19.71
C SER A 72 -1.27 26.61 -18.43
N LEU A 73 -0.99 25.35 -18.11
CA LEU A 73 -1.44 24.73 -16.86
C LEU A 73 -0.72 25.35 -15.64
N PRO A 74 -1.45 25.63 -14.53
CA PRO A 74 -0.87 26.10 -13.28
C PRO A 74 0.18 25.12 -12.72
N GLU A 75 1.32 25.63 -12.25
CA GLU A 75 2.42 24.80 -11.73
C GLU A 75 2.09 24.05 -10.45
N LEU A 76 1.22 24.60 -9.60
CA LEU A 76 0.85 24.03 -8.30
C LEU A 76 -0.41 23.15 -8.35
N GLY A 77 -0.88 22.81 -9.55
CA GLY A 77 -2.06 21.94 -9.73
C GLY A 77 -1.70 20.45 -9.80
N PRO A 78 -2.61 19.54 -9.39
CA PRO A 78 -2.46 18.09 -9.60
C PRO A 78 -2.25 17.67 -11.07
N CYS A 79 -2.52 18.58 -12.02
CA CYS A 79 -2.53 18.32 -13.44
C CYS A 79 -1.18 18.54 -14.15
N LYS A 80 -0.14 19.06 -13.47
CA LYS A 80 1.16 19.34 -14.08
C LYS A 80 2.29 18.66 -13.31
N GLU A 81 2.39 17.34 -13.43
CA GLU A 81 3.56 16.60 -12.95
C GLU A 81 4.60 16.47 -14.07
N ALA A 82 5.74 17.14 -13.91
CA ALA A 82 6.90 16.92 -14.76
C ALA A 82 7.76 15.79 -14.14
N MET A 83 7.98 14.71 -14.90
CA MET A 83 8.81 13.60 -14.47
C MET A 83 9.99 13.44 -15.42
N ASN A 84 11.20 13.42 -14.88
CA ASN A 84 12.41 13.05 -15.62
C ASN A 84 12.93 11.68 -15.15
N GLN A 85 13.95 11.15 -15.84
CA GLN A 85 14.48 9.81 -15.56
C GLN A 85 15.12 9.72 -14.16
N GLU A 86 15.81 10.77 -13.70
CA GLU A 86 16.43 10.81 -12.38
C GLU A 86 15.37 10.75 -11.27
N ILE A 87 14.36 11.62 -11.32
CA ILE A 87 13.25 11.65 -10.37
C ILE A 87 12.52 10.30 -10.35
N PHE A 88 12.28 9.70 -11.52
CA PHE A 88 11.62 8.39 -11.61
C PHE A 88 12.43 7.30 -10.92
N ILE A 89 13.74 7.23 -11.18
CA ILE A 89 14.62 6.23 -10.58
C ILE A 89 14.73 6.45 -9.07
N THR A 90 14.90 7.69 -8.60
CA THR A 90 14.95 8.04 -7.18
C THR A 90 13.66 7.62 -6.47
N LYS A 91 12.49 8.00 -6.99
CA LYS A 91 11.17 7.56 -6.47
C LYS A 91 11.06 6.02 -6.43
N ARG A 92 11.64 5.32 -7.40
CA ARG A 92 11.62 3.85 -7.44
C ARG A 92 12.55 3.24 -6.38
N ILE A 93 13.73 3.80 -6.17
CA ILE A 93 14.67 3.41 -5.12
C ILE A 93 14.04 3.59 -3.75
N GLU A 94 13.41 4.75 -3.50
CA GLU A 94 12.68 5.03 -2.26
C GLU A 94 11.59 3.98 -2.01
N LYS A 95 10.73 3.72 -2.99
CA LYS A 95 9.69 2.67 -2.87
C LYS A 95 10.27 1.28 -2.58
N LEU A 96 11.46 0.96 -3.10
CA LEU A 96 12.11 -0.32 -2.81
C LEU A 96 12.68 -0.35 -1.38
N ARG A 97 13.28 0.75 -0.92
CA ARG A 97 13.74 0.89 0.47
C ARG A 97 12.57 0.76 1.45
N ASP A 98 11.45 1.43 1.19
CA ASP A 98 10.25 1.33 2.02
C ASP A 98 9.73 -0.11 2.13
N ARG A 99 9.78 -0.87 1.03
CA ARG A 99 9.39 -2.29 1.02
C ARG A 99 10.35 -3.12 1.87
N ILE A 100 11.65 -2.92 1.74
CA ILE A 100 12.66 -3.60 2.54
C ILE A 100 12.43 -3.30 4.03
N ASP A 101 12.25 -2.02 4.37
CA ASP A 101 12.02 -1.60 5.76
C ASP A 101 10.73 -2.14 6.33
N LYS A 102 9.66 -2.17 5.53
CA LYS A 102 8.40 -2.80 5.92
C LYS A 102 8.57 -4.28 6.20
N THR A 103 9.18 -5.03 5.29
CA THR A 103 9.41 -6.46 5.48
C THR A 103 10.31 -6.75 6.68
N ARG A 104 11.35 -5.93 6.90
CA ARG A 104 12.20 -6.02 8.09
C ARG A 104 11.39 -5.85 9.37
N ARG A 105 10.58 -4.80 9.47
CA ARG A 105 9.73 -4.56 10.65
C ARG A 105 8.73 -5.69 10.88
N GLU A 106 8.13 -6.23 9.82
CA GLU A 106 7.22 -7.38 9.91
C GLU A 106 7.92 -8.65 10.41
N CYS A 107 9.16 -8.89 9.95
CA CYS A 107 9.99 -9.99 10.41
C CYS A 107 10.32 -9.85 11.92
N GLU A 108 10.82 -8.69 12.32
CA GLU A 108 11.16 -8.38 13.72
C GLU A 108 9.93 -8.49 14.65
N ASP A 109 8.77 -8.02 14.21
CA ASP A 109 7.52 -8.16 14.95
C ASP A 109 7.09 -9.63 15.08
N SER A 110 7.27 -10.42 14.02
CA SER A 110 6.98 -11.86 14.05
C SER A 110 7.91 -12.62 14.98
N GLU A 111 9.20 -12.30 14.99
CA GLU A 111 10.19 -12.87 15.92
C GLU A 111 9.84 -12.53 17.37
N THR A 112 9.51 -11.26 17.64
CA THR A 112 9.11 -10.80 18.97
C THR A 112 7.85 -11.51 19.45
N ARG A 113 6.84 -11.69 18.59
CA ARG A 113 5.62 -12.44 18.90
C ARG A 113 5.91 -13.91 19.19
N TYR A 114 6.79 -14.53 18.41
CA TYR A 114 7.21 -15.91 18.63
C TYR A 114 7.88 -16.10 20.00
N LEU A 115 8.80 -15.19 20.37
CA LEU A 115 9.45 -15.21 21.68
C LEU A 115 8.44 -15.05 22.82
N LEU A 116 7.53 -14.07 22.72
CA LEU A 116 6.50 -13.85 23.72
C LEU A 116 5.62 -15.10 23.91
N HIS A 117 5.16 -15.69 22.80
CA HIS A 117 4.38 -16.92 22.83
C HIS A 117 5.13 -18.04 23.56
N LYS A 118 6.41 -18.23 23.25
CA LYS A 118 7.25 -19.26 23.90
C LYS A 118 7.38 -19.03 25.41
N ILE A 119 7.56 -17.78 25.84
CA ILE A 119 7.63 -17.40 27.26
C ILE A 119 6.29 -17.70 27.96
N MET A 120 5.17 -17.33 27.34
CA MET A 120 3.82 -17.57 27.90
C MET A 120 3.49 -19.06 28.07
N HIS A 121 4.05 -19.92 27.23
CA HIS A 121 3.90 -21.37 27.34
C HIS A 121 4.78 -22.02 28.43
N GLY A 122 5.46 -21.22 29.25
CA GLY A 122 6.16 -21.72 30.44
C GLY A 122 7.56 -22.23 30.16
N ASP A 123 8.27 -21.69 29.17
CA ASP A 123 9.71 -21.86 28.99
C ASP A 123 10.47 -20.57 29.40
N PRO A 124 10.79 -20.37 30.69
CA PRO A 124 11.48 -19.17 31.16
C PRO A 124 12.95 -19.13 30.74
N SER A 125 13.51 -20.26 30.30
CA SER A 125 14.91 -20.34 29.83
C SER A 125 15.15 -19.48 28.60
N VAL A 126 14.09 -19.21 27.82
CA VAL A 126 14.07 -18.26 26.70
C VAL A 126 14.52 -16.89 27.14
N LEU A 127 14.07 -16.41 28.31
CA LEU A 127 14.35 -15.08 28.81
C LEU A 127 15.83 -14.88 29.13
N VAL A 128 16.49 -15.93 29.62
CA VAL A 128 17.93 -15.96 29.93
C VAL A 128 18.77 -15.94 28.66
N GLY A 129 18.25 -16.48 27.56
CA GLY A 129 18.92 -16.53 26.26
C GLY A 129 18.74 -15.27 25.40
N LEU A 130 17.94 -14.29 25.82
CA LEU A 130 17.72 -13.06 25.04
C LEU A 130 18.88 -12.08 25.20
N ASN A 131 19.26 -11.44 24.09
CA ASN A 131 20.09 -10.26 24.17
C ASN A 131 19.26 -9.03 24.59
N ILE A 132 19.94 -7.95 24.98
CA ILE A 132 19.31 -6.72 25.50
C ILE A 132 18.30 -6.14 24.51
N GLU A 133 18.62 -6.12 23.21
CA GLU A 133 17.72 -5.57 22.18
C GLU A 133 16.43 -6.39 22.08
N GLN A 134 16.54 -7.72 22.06
CA GLN A 134 15.39 -8.63 22.02
C GLN A 134 14.54 -8.51 23.29
N LEU A 135 15.19 -8.40 24.46
CA LEU A 135 14.50 -8.23 25.73
C LEU A 135 13.70 -6.92 25.77
N VAL A 136 14.28 -5.81 25.29
CA VAL A 136 13.60 -4.51 25.18
C VAL A 136 12.39 -4.60 24.24
N LYS A 137 12.53 -5.25 23.07
CA LYS A 137 11.43 -5.44 22.12
C LYS A 137 10.28 -6.25 22.71
N VAL A 138 10.59 -7.36 23.38
CA VAL A 138 9.60 -8.20 24.06
C VAL A 138 8.91 -7.44 25.19
N GLY A 139 9.67 -6.74 26.05
CA GLY A 139 9.12 -5.92 27.13
C GLY A 139 8.15 -4.85 26.62
N TYR A 140 8.57 -4.08 25.61
CA TYR A 140 7.70 -3.10 24.96
C TYR A 140 6.42 -3.73 24.40
N LYS A 141 6.52 -4.91 23.78
CA LYS A 141 5.34 -5.62 23.24
C LYS A 141 4.37 -6.03 24.35
N VAL A 142 4.87 -6.48 25.51
CA VAL A 142 4.05 -6.80 26.69
C VAL A 142 3.32 -5.55 27.18
N ASP A 143 4.02 -4.41 27.31
CA ASP A 143 3.41 -3.15 27.74
C ASP A 143 2.27 -2.70 26.81
N VAL A 144 2.50 -2.80 25.49
CA VAL A 144 1.48 -2.49 24.47
C VAL A 144 0.25 -3.40 24.63
N LEU A 145 0.45 -4.71 24.84
CA LEU A 145 -0.64 -5.66 25.01
C LEU A 145 -1.41 -5.41 26.32
N LEU A 146 -0.72 -5.17 27.44
CA LEU A 146 -1.34 -4.86 28.72
C LEU A 146 -2.18 -3.57 28.65
N LYS A 147 -1.66 -2.54 27.96
CA LYS A 147 -2.41 -1.31 27.71
C LYS A 147 -3.68 -1.57 26.90
N SER A 148 -3.57 -2.33 25.81
CA SER A 148 -4.72 -2.70 24.96
C SER A 148 -5.79 -3.47 25.75
N ILE A 149 -5.39 -4.43 26.58
CA ILE A 149 -6.31 -5.19 27.45
C ILE A 149 -7.00 -4.25 28.44
N THR A 150 -6.25 -3.33 29.06
CA THR A 150 -6.79 -2.34 30.01
C THR A 150 -7.83 -1.43 29.37
N GLU A 151 -7.52 -0.90 28.17
CA GLU A 151 -8.47 -0.08 27.39
C GLU A 151 -9.73 -0.86 26.99
N HIS A 152 -9.57 -2.13 26.63
CA HIS A 152 -10.71 -2.99 26.27
C HIS A 152 -11.59 -3.30 27.49
N MET A 153 -10.99 -3.60 28.65
CA MET A 153 -11.73 -3.81 29.90
C MET A 153 -12.53 -2.58 30.31
N ALA A 154 -11.96 -1.37 30.17
CA ALA A 154 -12.65 -0.12 30.47
C ALA A 154 -13.87 0.11 29.56
N LYS A 155 -13.75 -0.19 28.26
CA LYS A 155 -14.88 -0.12 27.30
C LYS A 155 -16.00 -1.09 27.65
N ILE A 156 -15.68 -2.31 28.06
CA ILE A 156 -16.67 -3.29 28.50
C ILE A 156 -17.41 -2.80 29.75
N HIS A 157 -16.71 -2.22 30.73
CA HIS A 157 -17.33 -1.72 31.96
C HIS A 157 -18.21 -0.46 31.74
N SER A 158 -17.99 0.28 30.65
CA SER A 158 -18.84 1.42 30.28
C SER A 158 -20.15 1.05 29.58
N HIS A 159 -20.27 -0.19 29.08
CA HIS A 159 -21.55 -0.77 28.67
C HIS A 159 -22.12 -1.54 29.88
N GLY A 160 -22.99 -0.87 30.65
CA GLY A 160 -23.71 -1.49 31.76
C GLY A 160 -24.47 -2.76 31.35
N PRO A 161 -24.80 -3.66 32.30
CA PRO A 161 -25.50 -4.89 32.00
C PRO A 161 -26.81 -4.59 31.24
N PRO A 162 -27.23 -5.46 30.29
CA PRO A 162 -28.51 -5.27 29.61
C PRO A 162 -29.63 -5.15 30.65
N PRO A 163 -30.58 -4.19 30.47
CA PRO A 163 -31.66 -4.00 31.43
C PRO A 163 -32.41 -5.32 31.61
N ALA A 164 -32.63 -5.69 32.87
CA ALA A 164 -33.38 -6.89 33.22
C ALA A 164 -34.72 -6.88 32.46
N PRO A 165 -35.14 -8.00 31.86
CA PRO A 165 -36.42 -8.06 31.16
C PRO A 165 -37.53 -7.73 32.16
N CYS A 166 -38.22 -6.62 31.92
CA CYS A 166 -39.40 -6.22 32.68
C CYS A 166 -40.43 -7.34 32.52
N VAL A 167 -40.71 -8.08 33.59
CA VAL A 167 -41.83 -9.03 33.60
C VAL A 167 -43.11 -8.20 33.59
N THR A 168 -43.73 -8.08 32.42
CA THR A 168 -45.09 -7.56 32.32
C THR A 168 -45.99 -8.53 33.08
N THR A 169 -46.51 -8.08 34.21
CA THR A 169 -47.55 -8.79 34.97
C THR A 169 -48.81 -8.78 34.10
N GLY A 170 -48.95 -9.80 33.26
CA GLY A 170 -50.19 -10.12 32.58
C GLY A 170 -51.18 -10.60 33.63
N ASN A 171 -52.33 -9.95 33.71
CA ASN A 171 -53.44 -10.28 34.60
C ASN A 171 -53.78 -11.77 34.48
N ILE A 172 -53.50 -12.55 35.53
CA ILE A 172 -53.95 -13.94 35.63
C ILE A 172 -55.33 -13.91 36.28
N ASP A 173 -56.33 -14.23 35.47
CA ASP A 173 -57.70 -14.52 35.88
C ASP A 173 -57.71 -15.71 36.85
N MET A 174 -58.13 -15.46 38.10
CA MET A 174 -58.21 -16.47 39.16
C MET A 174 -59.50 -17.30 38.99
N GLY A 175 -59.45 -18.29 38.10
CA GLY A 175 -60.42 -19.38 38.06
C GLY A 175 -60.40 -20.20 39.36
N SER A 176 -61.59 -20.51 39.87
CA SER A 176 -61.82 -21.11 41.21
C SER A 176 -61.17 -22.49 41.42
N PRO A 177 -60.89 -22.90 42.68
CA PRO A 177 -60.10 -24.09 42.98
C PRO A 177 -60.89 -25.39 42.83
N VAL A 178 -60.32 -26.37 42.12
CA VAL A 178 -60.85 -27.74 42.05
C VAL A 178 -60.30 -28.55 43.22
N LEU A 179 -61.21 -29.12 44.03
CA LEU A 179 -60.92 -30.06 45.11
C LEU A 179 -60.31 -31.37 44.56
N TYR A 180 -59.16 -31.79 45.11
CA TYR A 180 -58.57 -33.10 44.84
C TYR A 180 -59.25 -34.20 45.68
N PRO A 181 -59.53 -35.39 45.13
CA PRO A 181 -59.81 -36.59 45.92
C PRO A 181 -58.50 -37.25 46.42
N ALA A 182 -58.52 -37.78 47.64
CA ALA A 182 -57.41 -38.48 48.27
C ALA A 182 -57.20 -39.91 47.69
N PRO A 183 -55.97 -40.48 47.78
CA PRO A 183 -55.63 -41.76 47.16
C PRO A 183 -56.07 -42.97 48.01
N PRO A 184 -56.37 -44.11 47.39
CA PRO A 184 -56.71 -45.35 48.11
C PRO A 184 -55.46 -46.09 48.64
N GLN A 185 -55.69 -46.89 49.69
CA GLN A 185 -54.72 -47.72 50.44
C GLN A 185 -54.22 -48.93 49.63
#